data_AF-A0A0A9Z7U6-F1
#
_entry.id   AF-A0A0A9Z7U6-F1
#
_cell.length_a   1.000
_cell.length_b   1.000
_cell.length_c   1.000
_cell.angle_alpha   90.00
_cell.angle_beta   90.00
_cell.angle_gamma   90.00
#
_symmetry.space_group_name_H-M   'P 1'
#
loop_
_entity.id
_entity.type
_entity.pdbx_description
1 polymer ?
#
loop_
_entity_poly.entity_id
_entity_poly.type
_entity_poly.pdbx_seq_one_letter_code
_entity_poly.pdbx_strand_id
1 'polypeptide(L)'
;LVSPGISPQKFKNKTLWWFGPLWMQNNIQEWPAWRGGCQEPLEQKKITYSLVCVASGALDLIDRFSSWKKLVRVVAWIFRFSYNCRQKKSSRRRKELTVWELDDSKVLIIQAVQAK
;
A
#
# COMPACT_ATOMS: atom_id res chain seq x y z
N LEU A 1 -27.24 3.61 -16.01
CA LEU A 1 -26.03 3.29 -15.24
C LEU A 1 -25.16 2.36 -16.07
N VAL A 2 -23.99 2.83 -16.47
CA VAL A 2 -22.95 2.02 -17.13
C VAL A 2 -21.89 1.78 -16.06
N SER A 3 -21.68 0.52 -15.67
CA SER A 3 -20.60 0.16 -14.76
C SER A 3 -19.34 -0.21 -15.55
N PRO A 4 -18.13 -0.05 -14.97
CA PRO A 4 -16.91 -0.60 -15.53
C PRO A 4 -17.06 -2.13 -15.63
N GLY A 5 -17.10 -2.68 -16.84
CA GLY A 5 -17.30 -4.11 -17.08
C GLY A 5 -18.38 -4.46 -18.11
N ILE A 6 -19.07 -3.48 -18.69
CA ILE A 6 -19.99 -3.74 -19.80
C ILE A 6 -19.20 -4.15 -21.06
N SER A 7 -19.68 -5.18 -21.77
CA SER A 7 -19.05 -5.59 -23.02
C SER A 7 -19.19 -4.50 -24.11
N PRO A 8 -18.22 -4.34 -25.02
CA PRO A 8 -18.25 -3.30 -26.07
C PRO A 8 -19.53 -3.35 -26.92
N GLN A 9 -20.02 -4.57 -27.20
CA GLN A 9 -21.28 -4.79 -27.93
C GLN A 9 -22.49 -4.23 -27.19
N LYS A 10 -22.56 -4.43 -25.87
CA LYS A 10 -23.65 -3.89 -25.04
C LYS A 10 -23.51 -2.38 -24.81
N PHE A 11 -22.29 -1.84 -24.89
CA PHE A 11 -22.00 -0.42 -24.75
C PHE A 11 -22.45 0.41 -25.96
N LYS A 12 -22.28 -0.13 -27.18
CA LYS A 12 -22.68 0.55 -28.43
C LYS A 12 -24.13 1.04 -28.40
N ASN A 13 -25.01 0.29 -27.74
CA ASN A 13 -26.44 0.57 -27.69
C ASN A 13 -26.87 1.40 -26.46
N LYS A 14 -25.94 1.95 -25.67
CA LYS A 14 -26.27 2.76 -24.48
C LYS A 14 -26.41 4.23 -24.82
N THR A 15 -27.64 4.64 -25.14
CA THR A 15 -28.00 6.04 -25.41
C THR A 15 -27.61 6.99 -24.28
N LEU A 16 -27.76 6.57 -23.01
CA LEU A 16 -27.38 7.37 -21.84
C LEU A 16 -25.89 7.81 -21.85
N TRP A 17 -24.99 7.01 -22.40
CA TRP A 17 -23.57 7.35 -22.48
C TRP A 17 -23.29 8.36 -23.59
N TRP A 18 -23.94 8.19 -24.75
CA TRP A 18 -23.71 9.01 -25.94
C TRP A 18 -24.49 10.33 -25.93
N PHE A 19 -25.72 10.32 -25.43
CA PHE A 19 -26.65 11.45 -25.45
C PHE A 19 -26.95 12.00 -24.05
N GLY A 20 -26.37 11.41 -23.01
CA GLY A 20 -26.67 11.79 -21.65
C GLY A 20 -28.10 11.45 -21.21
N PRO A 21 -28.50 11.91 -20.01
CA PRO A 21 -29.87 11.80 -19.52
C PRO A 21 -30.87 12.54 -20.41
N LEU A 22 -32.12 12.09 -20.46
CA LEU A 22 -33.16 12.71 -21.28
C LEU A 22 -33.35 14.20 -21.01
N TRP A 23 -33.24 14.63 -19.74
CA TRP A 23 -33.35 16.05 -19.37
C TRP A 23 -32.25 16.92 -19.99
N MET A 24 -31.09 16.35 -20.33
CA MET A 24 -29.99 17.09 -20.97
C MET A 24 -30.23 17.30 -22.47
N GLN A 25 -31.11 16.49 -23.07
CA GLN A 25 -31.51 16.60 -24.48
C GLN A 25 -32.65 17.62 -24.67
N ASN A 26 -33.32 18.01 -23.58
CA ASN A 26 -34.39 19.00 -23.59
C ASN A 26 -33.86 20.42 -23.35
N ASN A 27 -34.74 21.42 -23.52
CA ASN A 27 -34.40 22.82 -23.28
C ASN A 27 -33.82 23.01 -21.88
N ILE A 28 -32.83 23.89 -21.74
CA ILE A 28 -32.16 24.25 -20.47
C ILE A 28 -33.17 24.60 -19.36
N GLN A 29 -34.32 25.17 -19.71
CA GLN A 29 -35.38 25.50 -18.76
C GLN A 29 -36.07 24.29 -18.12
N GLU A 30 -35.97 23.10 -18.73
CA GLU A 30 -36.50 21.84 -18.20
C GLU A 30 -35.46 21.07 -17.37
N TRP A 31 -34.25 21.62 -17.22
CA TRP A 31 -33.20 20.95 -16.47
C TRP A 31 -33.57 20.88 -15.00
N PRO A 32 -33.32 19.74 -14.32
CA PRO A 32 -33.54 19.66 -12.89
C PRO A 32 -32.67 20.69 -12.18
N ALA A 33 -33.27 21.49 -11.29
CA ALA A 33 -32.53 22.43 -10.47
C ALA A 33 -31.43 21.68 -9.71
N TRP A 34 -30.17 22.11 -9.88
CA TRP A 34 -29.01 21.47 -9.27
C TRP A 34 -29.13 21.53 -7.75
N ARG A 35 -29.56 20.42 -7.14
CA ARG A 35 -29.55 20.24 -5.69
C ARG A 35 -28.22 19.61 -5.34
N GLY A 36 -27.23 20.47 -5.09
CA GLY A 36 -25.84 20.09 -4.85
C GLY A 36 -25.74 18.85 -3.96
N GLY A 37 -25.16 17.79 -4.51
CA GLY A 37 -25.03 16.51 -3.82
C GLY A 37 -24.87 15.34 -4.77
N CYS A 38 -23.84 15.32 -5.61
CA CYS A 38 -23.35 14.05 -6.12
C CYS A 38 -22.72 13.28 -4.95
N GLN A 39 -23.54 12.48 -4.25
CA GLN A 39 -23.04 11.31 -3.53
C GLN A 39 -22.82 10.18 -4.54
N GLU A 40 -22.01 10.42 -5.57
CA GLU A 40 -21.39 9.28 -6.22
C GLU A 40 -20.39 8.72 -5.20
N PRO A 41 -20.50 7.43 -4.81
CA PRO A 41 -19.44 6.83 -4.03
C PRO A 41 -18.19 6.93 -4.88
N LEU A 42 -17.25 7.80 -4.48
CA LEU A 42 -15.90 7.83 -5.02
C LEU A 42 -15.46 6.37 -5.11
N GLU A 43 -15.15 5.89 -6.32
CA GLU A 43 -14.73 4.50 -6.52
C GLU A 43 -13.58 4.21 -5.58
N GLN A 44 -13.89 3.56 -4.46
CA GLN A 44 -12.92 3.26 -3.45
C GLN A 44 -12.14 2.05 -3.97
N LYS A 45 -11.15 2.30 -4.82
CA LYS A 45 -10.21 1.27 -5.27
C LYS A 45 -9.58 0.67 -4.02
N LYS A 46 -10.04 -0.53 -3.64
CA LYS A 46 -9.37 -1.34 -2.62
C LYS A 46 -8.02 -1.73 -3.20
N ILE A 47 -6.97 -1.02 -2.80
CA ILE A 47 -5.60 -1.38 -3.14
C ILE A 47 -5.30 -2.68 -2.41
N THR A 48 -5.27 -3.78 -3.14
CA THR A 48 -4.86 -5.09 -2.62
C THR A 48 -3.37 -5.23 -2.89
N TYR A 49 -2.57 -5.25 -1.83
CA TYR A 49 -1.13 -5.53 -1.94
C TYR A 49 -0.93 -7.05 -1.90
N SER A 50 -0.27 -7.61 -2.91
CA SER A 50 0.28 -8.97 -2.84
C SER A 50 1.75 -8.89 -2.43
N LEU A 51 2.12 -9.57 -1.36
CA LEU A 51 3.53 -9.72 -0.96
C LEU A 51 4.08 -10.95 -1.66
N VAL A 52 5.05 -10.77 -2.55
CA VAL A 52 5.84 -11.88 -3.09
C VAL A 52 7.07 -12.04 -2.22
N CYS A 53 7.12 -13.12 -1.43
CA CYS A 53 8.31 -13.47 -0.65
C CYS A 53 9.20 -14.38 -1.51
N VAL A 54 10.31 -13.84 -2.03
CA VAL A 54 11.40 -14.65 -2.58
C VAL A 54 12.25 -15.08 -1.39
N ALA A 55 12.41 -16.38 -1.18
CA ALA A 55 13.26 -16.91 -0.12
C ALA A 55 14.74 -16.67 -0.45
N SER A 56 15.21 -15.44 -0.31
CA SER A 56 16.64 -15.16 -0.14
C SER A 56 16.98 -15.29 1.34
N GLY A 57 18.01 -16.08 1.65
CA GLY A 57 18.43 -16.32 3.03
C GLY A 57 18.94 -15.03 3.70
N ALA A 58 18.92 -14.99 5.04
CA ALA A 58 19.48 -13.88 5.83
C ALA A 58 20.94 -13.55 5.47
N LEU A 59 21.67 -14.51 4.90
CA LEU A 59 23.05 -14.37 4.44
C LEU A 59 23.20 -13.42 3.25
N ASP A 60 22.26 -13.44 2.30
CA ASP A 60 22.28 -12.52 1.16
C ASP A 60 22.15 -11.05 1.64
N LEU A 61 21.43 -10.82 2.74
CA LEU A 61 21.39 -9.50 3.36
C LEU A 61 22.75 -9.11 3.95
N ILE A 62 23.46 -10.02 4.62
CA ILE A 62 24.74 -9.74 5.30
C ILE A 62 25.83 -9.41 4.29
N ASP A 63 25.94 -10.19 3.21
CA ASP A 63 26.99 -10.06 2.20
C ASP A 63 26.87 -8.76 1.37
N ARG A 64 25.70 -8.11 1.35
CA ARG A 64 25.45 -6.85 0.63
C ARG A 64 26.06 -5.60 1.29
N PHE A 65 26.57 -5.70 2.52
CA PHE A 65 27.10 -4.56 3.26
C PHE A 65 28.59 -4.67 3.51
N SER A 66 29.36 -3.69 3.03
CA SER A 66 30.79 -3.55 3.30
C SER A 66 31.12 -2.83 4.62
N SER A 67 30.11 -2.38 5.36
CA SER A 67 30.28 -1.65 6.63
C SER A 67 29.51 -2.32 7.76
N TRP A 68 30.25 -2.82 8.75
CA TRP A 68 29.69 -3.44 9.95
C TRP A 68 28.69 -2.53 10.66
N LYS A 69 29.05 -1.26 10.91
CA LYS A 69 28.16 -0.31 11.58
C LYS A 69 26.85 -0.09 10.82
N LYS A 70 26.91 -0.04 9.48
CA LYS A 70 25.74 0.12 8.62
C LYS A 70 24.86 -1.12 8.68
N LEU A 71 25.44 -2.31 8.54
CA LEU A 71 24.72 -3.59 8.62
C LEU A 71 23.97 -3.73 9.94
N VAL A 72 24.65 -3.52 11.07
CA VAL A 72 24.05 -3.59 12.41
C VAL A 72 22.85 -2.66 12.54
N ARG A 73 22.95 -1.41 12.07
CA ARG A 73 21.84 -0.45 12.12
C ARG A 73 20.68 -0.87 11.23
N VAL A 74 20.95 -1.38 10.03
CA VAL A 74 19.90 -1.85 9.10
C VAL A 74 19.15 -3.03 9.72
N VAL A 75 19.86 -4.03 10.24
CA VAL A 75 19.26 -5.18 10.91
C VAL A 75 18.41 -4.74 12.10
N ALA A 76 18.92 -3.82 12.94
CA ALA A 76 18.16 -3.26 14.06
C ALA A 76 16.87 -2.56 13.63
N TRP A 77 16.92 -1.80 12.53
CA TRP A 77 15.73 -1.15 11.97
C TRP A 77 14.72 -2.16 11.42
N ILE A 78 15.16 -3.24 10.78
CA ILE A 78 14.28 -4.32 10.30
C ILE A 78 13.53 -4.96 11.49
N PHE A 79 14.23 -5.29 12.58
CA PHE A 79 13.60 -5.85 13.77
C PHE A 79 12.65 -4.86 14.44
N ARG A 80 13.04 -3.60 14.57
CA ARG A 80 12.16 -2.56 15.12
C ARG A 80 10.92 -2.33 14.25
N PHE A 81 11.07 -2.37 12.93
CA PHE A 81 9.94 -2.28 12.00
C PHE A 81 8.97 -3.45 12.22
N SER A 82 9.49 -4.68 12.23
CA SER A 82 8.70 -5.90 12.53
C SER A 82 7.97 -5.80 13.86
N TYR A 83 8.65 -5.34 14.92
CA TYR A 83 8.04 -5.07 16.21
C TYR A 83 6.91 -4.04 16.09
N ASN A 84 7.16 -2.87 15.50
CA ASN A 84 6.18 -1.79 15.38
C ASN A 84 4.95 -2.16 14.53
N CYS A 85 5.09 -3.03 13.53
CA CYS A 85 3.97 -3.57 12.76
C CYS A 85 2.98 -4.35 13.62
N ARG A 86 3.46 -4.99 14.69
CA ARG A 86 2.64 -5.76 15.64
C ARG A 86 2.06 -4.90 16.77
N GLN A 87 2.45 -3.63 16.87
CA GLN A 87 2.02 -2.72 17.93
C GLN A 87 0.96 -1.72 17.49
N LYS A 88 0.10 -1.33 18.45
CA LYS A 88 -0.80 -0.18 18.34
C LYS A 88 0.02 1.10 18.11
N LYS A 89 -0.56 2.08 17.40
CA LYS A 89 0.14 3.32 17.00
C LYS A 89 0.82 4.05 18.18
N SER A 90 0.21 4.03 19.36
CA SER A 90 0.71 4.66 20.59
C SER A 90 1.94 3.98 21.19
N SER A 91 2.08 2.66 21.01
CA SER A 91 3.17 1.85 21.60
C SER A 91 4.36 1.65 20.65
N ARG A 92 4.32 2.26 19.46
CA ARG A 92 5.41 2.14 18.47
C ARG A 92 6.63 2.93 18.91
N ARG A 93 7.80 2.31 18.78
CA ARG A 93 9.10 2.96 19.01
C ARG A 93 9.44 3.84 17.81
N ARG A 94 9.54 5.17 18.00
CA ARG A 94 9.83 6.15 16.95
C ARG A 94 11.15 6.90 17.12
N LYS A 95 11.78 6.79 18.28
CA LYS A 95 13.07 7.45 18.58
C LYS A 95 14.23 6.70 17.93
N GLU A 96 15.45 7.18 18.14
CA GLU A 96 16.69 6.52 17.73
C GLU A 96 16.78 5.06 18.23
N LEU A 97 17.62 4.28 17.56
CA LEU A 97 17.91 2.90 17.97
C LEU A 97 18.51 2.89 19.38
N THR A 98 18.02 2.01 20.22
CA THR A 98 18.59 1.84 21.57
C THR A 98 19.88 1.03 21.48
N VAL A 99 20.72 1.14 22.50
CA VAL A 99 21.95 0.33 22.61
C VAL A 99 21.60 -1.17 22.57
N TRP A 100 20.52 -1.57 23.24
CA TRP A 100 20.02 -2.94 23.26
C TRP A 100 19.66 -3.46 21.86
N GLU A 101 18.93 -2.68 21.06
CA GLU A 101 18.58 -3.11 19.71
C GLU A 101 19.81 -3.23 18.80
N LEU A 102 20.81 -2.37 18.99
CA LEU A 102 22.07 -2.50 18.29
C LEU A 102 22.84 -3.74 18.73
N ASP A 103 22.81 -4.08 20.03
CA ASP A 103 23.51 -5.24 20.57
C ASP A 103 22.87 -6.56 20.13
N ASP A 104 21.54 -6.68 20.27
CA ASP A 104 20.75 -7.80 19.77
C ASP A 104 21.04 -8.04 18.28
N SER A 105 21.09 -6.96 17.49
CA SER A 105 21.38 -7.05 16.06
C SER A 105 22.78 -7.58 15.78
N LYS A 106 23.80 -7.19 16.57
CA LYS A 106 25.15 -7.75 16.41
C LYS A 106 25.16 -9.25 16.69
N VAL A 107 24.56 -9.67 17.81
CA VAL A 107 24.51 -11.08 18.21
C VAL A 107 23.85 -11.90 17.12
N LEU A 108 22.71 -11.44 16.59
CA LEU A 108 21.99 -12.13 15.52
C LEU A 108 22.81 -12.24 14.23
N ILE A 109 23.50 -11.18 13.83
CA ILE A 109 24.37 -11.23 12.65
C ILE A 109 25.51 -12.23 12.87
N ILE A 110 26.16 -12.22 14.03
CA ILE A 110 27.25 -13.15 14.36
C ILE A 110 26.74 -14.60 14.34
N GLN A 111 25.60 -14.88 14.98
CA GLN A 111 24.98 -16.20 14.97
C GLN A 111 24.61 -16.66 13.56
N ALA A 112 24.07 -15.76 12.73
CA ALA A 112 23.73 -16.08 11.34
C ALA A 112 24.97 -16.44 10.50
N VAL A 113 26.10 -15.77 10.73
CA VAL A 113 27.38 -16.08 10.06
C VAL A 113 28.01 -17.36 10.61
N GLN A 114 27.90 -17.63 11.91
CA GLN A 114 28.46 -18.83 12.55
C GLN A 114 27.66 -20.10 12.29
N ALA A 115 26.37 -19.99 11.99
CA ALA A 115 25.51 -21.11 11.56
C ALA A 115 25.78 -21.55 10.11
N LYS A 116 26.75 -20.91 9.44
CA LYS A 116 27.31 -21.30 8.15
C LYS A 116 28.30 -22.45 8.32
#